data_AF-A0A5B7J0M4-F1
#
_entry.id   AF-A0A5B7J0M4-F1
#
_cell.length_a   1.000
_cell.length_b   1.000
_cell.length_c   1.000
_cell.angle_alpha   90.00
_cell.angle_beta   90.00
_cell.angle_gamma   90.00
#
_symmetry.space_group_name_H-M   'P 1'
#
loop_
_entity.id
_entity.type
_entity.pdbx_description
1 polymer ?
#
loop_
_entity_poly.entity_id
_entity_poly.type
_entity_poly.pdbx_seq_one_letter_code
_entity_poly.pdbx_strand_id
1 'polypeptide(L)'
;MYYFDLIPNPLAFRGYGEYEVAAVEGEGWVWHNTITNVTMAVLRSEHNDEFPVGRLTWEAKEEVCQDPPGDRILTLSSCTKDEFTCTDGFCIPFQKRCDLKFDCEDKTDESFCDIINFPTDYRSKLPPRPGRSRGVSLAQ
;
A
#
# COMPACT_ATOMS: atom_id res chain seq x y z
N MET A 1 24.83 -28.52 17.17
CA MET A 1 25.24 -27.90 15.91
C MET A 1 24.19 -28.29 14.88
N TYR A 2 23.16 -27.45 14.73
CA TYR A 2 22.11 -27.70 13.74
C TYR A 2 22.58 -27.15 12.40
N TYR A 3 22.60 -28.05 11.44
CA TYR A 3 22.96 -27.88 10.05
C TYR A 3 21.93 -26.95 9.39
N PHE A 4 22.26 -25.67 9.22
CA PHE A 4 21.54 -24.76 8.33
C PHE A 4 22.33 -24.66 7.03
N ASP A 5 22.36 -25.76 6.28
CA ASP A 5 22.63 -25.69 4.84
C ASP A 5 21.30 -25.92 4.14
N LEU A 6 21.03 -25.11 3.10
CA LEU A 6 19.92 -25.16 2.13
C LEU A 6 18.70 -24.25 2.39
N ILE A 7 18.83 -22.95 2.11
CA ILE A 7 17.76 -22.25 1.37
C ILE A 7 18.36 -21.84 0.00
N PRO A 8 18.23 -22.66 -1.05
CA PRO A 8 18.81 -22.36 -2.36
C PRO A 8 17.90 -21.45 -3.22
N ASN A 9 16.94 -20.73 -2.63
CA ASN A 9 16.07 -19.81 -3.35
C ASN A 9 15.94 -18.50 -2.56
N PRO A 10 16.01 -17.33 -3.22
CA PRO A 10 15.73 -16.06 -2.55
C PRO A 10 14.34 -16.09 -1.91
N LEU A 11 14.18 -15.47 -0.74
CA LEU A 11 12.86 -15.36 -0.11
C LEU A 11 11.96 -14.55 -1.05
N ALA A 12 10.79 -15.11 -1.37
CA ALA A 12 9.92 -14.53 -2.37
C ALA A 12 8.44 -14.69 -2.01
N PHE A 13 7.68 -13.64 -2.30
CA PHE A 13 6.23 -13.59 -2.22
C PHE A 13 5.66 -13.71 -3.62
N ARG A 14 5.00 -14.83 -3.90
CA ARG A 14 4.39 -15.13 -5.20
C ARG A 14 2.93 -14.72 -5.18
N GLY A 15 2.58 -13.78 -6.05
CA GLY A 15 1.21 -13.38 -6.26
C GLY A 15 0.44 -14.36 -7.16
N TYR A 16 -0.75 -13.94 -7.58
CA TYR A 16 -1.46 -14.61 -8.66
C TYR A 16 -0.88 -14.16 -10.01
N GLY A 17 -0.55 -15.12 -10.89
CA GLY A 17 -0.03 -14.84 -12.22
C GLY A 17 1.49 -14.89 -12.30
N GLU A 18 2.08 -13.98 -13.08
CA GLU A 18 3.49 -13.99 -13.48
C GLU A 18 4.39 -13.07 -12.65
N TYR A 19 3.88 -12.49 -11.57
CA TYR A 19 4.61 -11.50 -10.77
C TYR A 19 5.07 -12.06 -9.42
N GLU A 20 6.28 -11.68 -9.02
CA GLU A 20 6.90 -12.09 -7.76
C GLU A 20 7.57 -10.88 -7.09
N VAL A 21 7.55 -10.85 -5.75
CA VAL A 21 8.34 -9.92 -4.94
C VAL A 21 9.44 -10.73 -4.25
N ALA A 22 10.68 -10.57 -4.67
CA ALA A 22 11.80 -11.40 -4.20
C ALA A 22 12.91 -10.55 -3.59
N ALA A 23 13.59 -11.10 -2.58
CA ALA A 23 14.82 -10.53 -2.05
C ALA A 23 15.99 -10.84 -3.01
N VAL A 24 16.57 -9.81 -3.59
CA VAL A 24 17.69 -9.91 -4.53
C VAL A 24 18.96 -9.38 -3.85
N GLU A 25 20.03 -10.16 -3.90
CA GLU A 25 21.32 -9.81 -3.30
C GLU A 25 21.88 -8.51 -3.93
N GLY A 26 22.12 -7.50 -3.10
CA GLY A 26 22.64 -6.20 -3.54
C GLY A 26 21.60 -5.19 -4.05
N GLU A 27 20.36 -5.62 -4.31
CA GLU A 27 19.27 -4.74 -4.79
C GLU A 27 18.10 -4.61 -3.79
N GLY A 28 18.01 -5.51 -2.82
CA GLY A 28 16.92 -5.50 -1.85
C GLY A 28 15.67 -6.22 -2.35
N TRP A 29 14.49 -5.76 -1.92
CA TRP A 29 13.23 -6.31 -2.39
C TRP A 29 12.88 -5.79 -3.79
N VAL A 30 12.67 -6.71 -4.72
CA VAL A 30 12.36 -6.41 -6.12
C VAL A 30 11.02 -7.04 -6.49
N TRP A 31 10.12 -6.22 -7.04
CA TRP A 31 8.91 -6.69 -7.71
C TRP A 31 9.22 -6.84 -9.20
N HIS A 32 9.10 -8.06 -9.72
CA HIS A 32 9.40 -8.36 -11.12
C HIS A 32 8.37 -9.30 -11.76
N ASN A 33 8.33 -9.26 -13.09
CA ASN A 33 7.64 -10.24 -13.92
C ASN A 33 8.57 -11.42 -14.19
N THR A 34 8.19 -12.61 -13.74
CA THR A 34 8.97 -13.85 -13.82
C THR A 34 8.99 -14.49 -15.22
N ILE A 35 8.06 -14.09 -16.11
CA ILE A 35 7.98 -14.59 -17.48
C ILE A 35 8.78 -13.71 -18.44
N THR A 36 8.63 -12.38 -18.32
CA THR A 36 9.34 -11.42 -19.19
C THR A 36 10.69 -10.97 -18.63
N ASN A 37 10.97 -11.29 -17.36
CA ASN A 37 12.17 -10.87 -16.63
C ASN A 37 12.34 -9.35 -16.57
N VAL A 38 11.22 -8.64 -16.43
CA VAL A 38 11.17 -7.17 -16.31
C VAL A 38 10.97 -6.80 -14.84
N THR A 39 11.82 -5.91 -14.32
CA THR A 39 11.66 -5.34 -12.98
C THR A 39 10.60 -4.24 -13.01
N MET A 40 9.52 -4.46 -12.27
CA MET A 40 8.41 -3.50 -12.19
C MET A 40 8.71 -2.41 -11.16
N ALA A 41 9.24 -2.79 -9.99
CA ALA A 41 9.63 -1.84 -8.94
C ALA A 41 10.70 -2.40 -8.00
N VAL A 42 11.42 -1.49 -7.34
CA VAL A 42 12.41 -1.82 -6.30
C VAL A 42 12.03 -1.11 -5.01
N LEU A 43 12.08 -1.82 -3.88
CA LEU A 43 11.81 -1.22 -2.57
C LEU A 43 12.91 -0.21 -2.24
N ARG A 44 12.53 0.98 -1.75
CA ARG A 44 13.52 1.98 -1.34
C ARG A 44 14.39 1.46 -0.19
N SER A 45 15.68 1.79 -0.24
CA SER A 45 16.70 1.26 0.68
C SER A 45 16.49 1.63 2.15
N GLU A 46 15.68 2.66 2.42
CA GLU A 46 15.25 3.03 3.77
C GLU A 46 14.49 1.90 4.50
N HIS A 47 13.99 0.91 3.77
CA HIS A 47 13.25 -0.24 4.30
C HIS A 47 13.94 -1.59 4.02
N ASN A 48 15.22 -1.61 3.66
CA ASN A 48 15.84 -2.79 3.06
C ASN A 48 16.04 -3.98 4.02
N ASP A 49 16.08 -3.73 5.33
CA ASP A 49 16.25 -4.76 6.36
C ASP A 49 14.91 -5.35 6.86
N GLU A 50 13.79 -4.82 6.39
CA GLU A 50 12.44 -5.24 6.78
C GLU A 50 11.80 -6.12 5.71
N PHE A 51 10.82 -6.93 6.11
CA PHE A 51 9.97 -7.61 5.13
C PHE A 51 9.16 -6.57 4.34
N PRO A 52 8.84 -6.83 3.06
CA PRO A 52 8.24 -5.83 2.18
C PRO A 52 6.72 -5.71 2.43
N VAL A 53 6.28 -5.83 3.69
CA VAL A 53 4.88 -5.88 4.14
C VAL A 53 4.43 -4.53 4.68
N GLY A 54 3.12 -4.29 4.65
CA GLY A 54 2.57 -2.99 5.02
C GLY A 54 2.69 -1.98 3.89
N ARG A 55 2.76 -0.69 4.25
CA ARG A 55 2.82 0.43 3.29
C ARG A 55 4.24 0.93 3.20
N LEU A 56 4.90 0.63 2.09
CA LEU A 56 6.30 0.99 1.88
C LEU A 56 6.49 1.76 0.58
N THR A 57 7.58 2.52 0.49
CA THR A 57 7.93 3.27 -0.72
C THR A 57 8.67 2.38 -1.70
N TRP A 58 8.14 2.27 -2.91
CA TRP A 58 8.72 1.55 -4.03
C TRP A 58 9.05 2.53 -5.16
N GLU A 59 10.20 2.34 -5.77
CA GLU A 59 10.55 2.99 -7.02
C GLU A 59 10.05 2.15 -8.19
N ALA A 60 8.92 2.54 -8.78
CA ALA A 60 8.41 1.93 -10.00
C ALA A 60 9.36 2.27 -11.17
N LYS A 61 9.85 1.24 -11.85
CA LYS A 61 10.74 1.37 -13.01
C LYS A 61 9.97 1.47 -14.32
N GLU A 62 8.78 0.86 -14.35
CA GLU A 62 7.89 0.82 -15.50
C GLU A 62 6.58 1.56 -15.23
N GLU A 63 5.82 1.84 -16.30
CA GLU A 63 4.46 2.36 -16.19
C GLU A 63 3.52 1.28 -15.63
N VAL A 64 2.77 1.60 -14.58
CA VAL A 64 1.82 0.69 -13.95
C VAL A 64 0.47 1.38 -13.89
N CYS A 65 -0.58 0.78 -14.46
CA CYS A 65 -1.94 1.33 -14.42
C CYS A 65 -2.06 2.79 -14.92
N GLN A 66 -1.34 3.17 -15.99
CA GLN A 66 -1.29 4.55 -16.53
C GLN A 66 -0.56 5.55 -15.63
N ASP A 67 0.05 5.10 -14.53
CA ASP A 67 0.93 5.92 -13.72
C ASP A 67 2.37 5.79 -14.20
N PRO A 68 3.07 6.92 -14.45
CA PRO A 68 4.44 6.89 -14.92
C PRO A 68 5.40 6.33 -13.85
N PRO A 69 6.62 5.92 -14.25
CA PRO A 69 7.67 5.50 -13.33
C PRO A 69 7.96 6.55 -12.23
N GLY A 70 8.48 6.08 -11.09
CA GLY A 70 8.85 6.91 -9.95
C GLY A 70 8.39 6.36 -8.60
N ASP A 71 8.51 7.18 -7.56
CA ASP A 71 8.17 6.78 -6.20
C ASP A 71 6.67 6.63 -5.99
N ARG A 72 6.28 5.49 -5.40
CA ARG A 72 4.90 5.15 -5.07
C ARG A 72 4.87 4.43 -3.72
N ILE A 73 3.84 4.68 -2.93
CA ILE A 73 3.59 3.91 -1.72
C ILE A 73 2.70 2.74 -2.12
N LEU A 74 3.22 1.51 -2.01
CA LEU A 74 2.47 0.29 -2.31
C LEU A 74 2.21 -0.46 -1.01
N THR A 75 1.06 -1.14 -0.96
CA THR A 75 0.68 -1.96 0.18
C THR A 75 0.78 -3.43 -0.16
N LEU A 76 1.71 -4.15 0.48
CA LEU A 76 1.70 -5.61 0.47
C LEU A 76 1.05 -6.08 1.77
N SER A 77 -0.10 -6.74 1.66
CA SER A 77 -0.91 -7.11 2.81
C SER A 77 -1.29 -8.58 2.77
N SER A 78 -1.21 -9.23 3.93
CA SER A 78 -1.80 -10.53 4.21
C SER A 78 -3.14 -10.43 4.95
N CYS A 79 -3.60 -9.20 5.23
CA CYS A 79 -4.85 -8.96 5.92
C CYS A 79 -6.05 -9.41 5.07
N THR A 80 -7.10 -9.83 5.76
CA THR A 80 -8.37 -10.17 5.11
C THR A 80 -9.10 -8.91 4.66
N LYS A 81 -10.12 -9.09 3.81
CA LYS A 81 -10.96 -7.99 3.30
C LYS A 81 -11.69 -7.18 4.38
N ASP A 82 -11.85 -7.76 5.57
CA ASP A 82 -12.58 -7.17 6.70
C ASP A 82 -11.62 -6.55 7.74
N GLU A 83 -10.33 -6.44 7.37
CA GLU A 83 -9.25 -5.90 8.19
C GLU A 83 -8.60 -4.69 7.50
N PHE A 84 -8.02 -3.81 8.31
CA PHE A 84 -7.19 -2.70 7.88
C PHE A 84 -5.72 -3.07 8.09
N THR A 85 -4.89 -2.77 7.08
CA THR A 85 -3.43 -2.93 7.14
C THR A 85 -2.79 -1.63 7.59
N CYS A 86 -2.16 -1.67 8.77
CA CYS A 86 -1.28 -0.64 9.31
C CYS A 86 -0.07 -0.42 8.38
N THR A 87 0.69 0.66 8.57
CA THR A 87 1.88 0.95 7.74
C THR A 87 2.98 -0.07 7.98
N ASP A 88 3.13 -0.54 9.22
CA ASP A 88 4.02 -1.65 9.62
C ASP A 88 3.56 -3.05 9.16
N GLY A 89 2.39 -3.16 8.52
CA GLY A 89 1.85 -4.41 8.00
C GLY A 89 1.00 -5.22 8.97
N PHE A 90 0.78 -4.75 10.20
CA PHE A 90 -0.16 -5.40 11.12
C PHE A 90 -1.61 -5.24 10.66
N CYS A 91 -2.42 -6.24 11.00
CA CYS A 91 -3.85 -6.27 10.69
C CYS A 91 -4.67 -5.95 11.94
N ILE A 92 -5.59 -5.01 11.80
CA ILE A 92 -6.62 -4.73 12.79
C ILE A 92 -8.02 -4.87 12.16
N PRO A 93 -9.08 -5.15 12.91
CA PRO A 93 -10.44 -5.14 12.36
C PRO A 93 -10.77 -3.79 11.70
N PHE A 94 -11.42 -3.81 10.55
CA PHE A 94 -11.71 -2.59 9.78
C PHE A 94 -12.49 -1.54 10.59
N GLN A 95 -13.33 -1.96 11.54
CA GLN A 95 -14.11 -1.06 12.38
C GLN A 95 -13.27 -0.21 13.35
N LYS A 96 -12.00 -0.57 13.54
CA LYS A 96 -11.05 0.17 14.38
C LYS A 96 -10.32 1.29 13.63
N ARG A 97 -10.50 1.38 12.31
CA ARG A 97 -9.94 2.48 11.51
C ARG A 97 -10.70 3.77 11.82
N CYS A 98 -9.99 4.82 12.25
CA CYS A 98 -10.56 6.13 12.58
C CYS A 98 -11.60 6.06 13.72
N ASP A 99 -11.37 5.22 14.73
CA ASP A 99 -12.27 5.04 15.88
C ASP A 99 -11.89 5.88 17.11
N LEU A 100 -10.89 6.78 16.95
CA LEU A 100 -10.31 7.65 17.96
C LEU A 100 -9.45 6.91 19.00
N LYS A 101 -9.06 5.67 18.73
CA LYS A 101 -8.15 4.89 19.56
C LYS A 101 -7.01 4.34 18.72
N PHE A 102 -5.79 4.44 19.23
CA PHE A 102 -4.64 3.83 18.58
C PHE A 102 -4.65 2.32 18.81
N ASP A 103 -4.91 1.56 17.76
CA ASP A 103 -4.90 0.11 17.70
C ASP A 103 -3.74 -0.44 16.85
N CYS A 104 -3.25 0.31 15.86
CA CYS A 104 -1.95 0.02 15.25
C CYS A 104 -0.80 0.44 16.19
N GLU A 105 0.33 -0.27 16.15
CA GLU A 105 1.53 0.13 16.91
C GLU A 105 2.12 1.44 16.36
N ASP A 106 2.11 1.56 15.03
CA ASP A 106 2.47 2.78 14.31
C ASP A 106 1.42 3.91 14.36
N LYS A 107 0.25 3.67 14.98
CA LYS A 107 -0.89 4.61 15.12
C LYS A 107 -1.49 5.07 13.78
N THR A 108 -1.18 4.38 12.70
CA THR A 108 -1.55 4.82 11.36
C THR A 108 -3.03 4.63 11.08
N ASP A 109 -3.72 3.79 11.86
CA ASP A 109 -5.17 3.65 11.92
C ASP A 109 -5.90 4.95 12.26
N GLU A 110 -5.27 5.88 12.96
CA GLU A 110 -5.86 7.19 13.28
C GLU A 110 -5.27 8.34 12.45
N SER A 111 -4.45 8.03 11.44
CA SER A 111 -3.86 9.01 10.53
C SER A 111 -4.73 9.21 9.29
N PHE A 112 -4.80 10.44 8.76
CA PHE A 112 -5.65 10.79 7.59
C PHE A 112 -7.14 10.48 7.79
N CYS A 113 -7.65 10.76 8.99
CA CYS A 113 -9.05 10.64 9.35
C CYS A 113 -9.70 12.03 9.37
N ASP A 114 -10.50 12.36 8.35
CA ASP A 114 -11.28 13.59 8.32
C ASP A 114 -12.64 13.39 8.99
N ILE A 115 -12.99 14.28 9.93
CA ILE A 115 -14.32 14.29 10.52
C ILE A 115 -15.30 14.82 9.49
N ILE A 116 -16.17 13.93 8.99
CA ILE A 116 -17.22 14.31 8.05
C ILE A 116 -18.35 15.00 8.82
N ASN A 117 -18.40 16.33 8.73
CA ASN A 117 -19.53 17.11 9.21
C ASN A 117 -20.64 17.13 8.15
N PHE A 118 -21.62 16.24 8.30
CA PHE A 118 -22.78 16.24 7.42
C PHE A 118 -23.64 17.50 7.69
N PRO A 119 -23.97 18.30 6.65
CA PRO A 119 -24.89 19.41 6.82
C PRO A 119 -26.29 18.89 7.18
N THR A 120 -27.12 19.74 7.77
CA THR A 120 -28.47 19.37 8.23
C THR A 120 -29.39 18.89 7.11
N ASP A 121 -29.10 19.24 5.86
CA ASP A 121 -29.83 18.83 4.66
C ASP A 121 -29.22 17.60 3.96
N TYR A 122 -28.20 16.95 4.55
CA TYR A 122 -27.63 15.72 4.00
C TYR A 122 -28.67 14.60 3.96
N ARG A 123 -28.93 14.09 2.76
CA ARG A 123 -29.88 13.01 2.51
C ARG A 123 -29.13 11.71 2.28
N SER A 124 -28.87 10.95 3.34
CA SER A 124 -28.15 9.66 3.29
C SER A 124 -28.76 8.61 2.36
N LYS A 125 -30.06 8.74 2.04
CA LYS A 125 -30.77 7.84 1.12
C LYS A 125 -30.64 8.22 -0.36
N LEU A 126 -30.06 9.38 -0.66
CA LEU A 126 -29.86 9.84 -2.03
C LEU A 126 -28.35 9.89 -2.31
N PRO A 127 -27.90 9.48 -3.51
CA PRO A 127 -26.51 9.67 -3.88
C PRO A 127 -26.18 11.18 -3.85
N PRO A 128 -24.91 11.55 -3.57
CA PRO A 128 -24.47 12.93 -3.68
C PRO A 128 -24.88 13.49 -5.05
N ARG A 129 -25.54 14.65 -5.08
CA ARG A 129 -25.81 15.30 -6.37
C ARG A 129 -24.47 15.54 -7.06
N PRO A 130 -24.33 15.18 -8.35
CA PRO A 130 -23.11 15.50 -9.11
C PRO A 130 -22.81 16.98 -8.90
N GLY A 131 -21.62 17.28 -8.38
CA GLY A 131 -21.23 18.64 -8.05
C GLY A 131 -21.34 19.51 -9.30
N ARG A 132 -22.18 20.54 -9.26
CA ARG A 132 -22.13 21.61 -10.28
C ARG A 132 -20.81 22.31 -10.06
N SER A 133 -19.84 22.12 -10.97
CA SER A 133 -18.61 22.91 -11.00
C SER A 133 -19.01 24.39 -10.98
N ARG A 134 -18.91 25.03 -9.82
CA ARG A 134 -19.01 26.49 -9.74
C ARG A 134 -17.74 26.99 -10.40
N GLY A 135 -17.89 27.51 -11.61
CA GLY A 135 -16.81 28.21 -12.31
C GLY A 135 -16.15 29.18 -11.35
N VAL A 136 -14.83 29.06 -11.24
CA VAL A 136 -14.00 30.05 -10.57
C VAL A 136 -14.19 31.36 -11.35
N SER A 137 -14.99 32.26 -10.80
CA SER A 137 -15.06 33.64 -11.28
C SER A 137 -13.75 34.31 -10.85
N LEU A 138 -12.80 34.37 -11.77
CA LEU A 138 -11.72 35.37 -11.71
C LEU A 138 -12.39 36.74 -11.77
N ALA A 139 -12.51 37.40 -10.62
CA ALA A 139 -12.70 38.84 -10.56
C ALA A 139 -11.33 39.50 -10.66
N GLN A 140 -11.30 40.54 -11.50
CA GLN A 140 -10.16 41.33 -11.96
C GLN A 140 -9.36 42.00 -10.85
#